data_AF-A0A9W8CMF9-F1
#
_entry.id   AF-A0A9W8CMF9-F1
#
_cell.length_a   1.000
_cell.length_b   1.000
_cell.length_c   1.000
_cell.angle_alpha   90.00
_cell.angle_beta   90.00
_cell.angle_gamma   90.00
#
_symmetry.space_group_name_H-M   'P 1'
#
loop_
_entity.id
_entity.type
_entity.pdbx_description
1 polymer ?
#
loop_
_entity_poly.entity_id
_entity_poly.type
_entity_poly.pdbx_seq_one_letter_code
_entity_poly.pdbx_strand_id
1 'polypeptide(L)'
;MITKNLLCTLLLLGTAFMAAVASAQTLLQDGDGHHDRERCRENERRCVGPSNPALYYRCTGGKWVLFSCGSGFRCGDGHEIGPRPDPRQGPPQGPQCLAVKTIPPACINGQRRCVGSSEQGLYYLCTNNQWDLYSCGAGYRCLQTGSLQATCAPAAPECRDGSQRCLGPRNPAGFLTCVNGHWQSQACSFGDTCVNIPGGQINCKVGRRHAI
;
A
#
# COMPACT_ATOMS: atom_id res chain seq x y z
N MET A 1 6.20 61.14 49.92
CA MET A 1 7.30 61.13 48.94
C MET A 1 7.82 59.71 48.86
N ILE A 2 7.55 59.01 47.76
CA ILE A 2 8.34 57.96 47.06
C ILE A 2 7.44 57.57 45.87
N THR A 3 7.54 58.39 44.82
CA THR A 3 7.12 58.08 43.46
C THR A 3 8.41 57.96 42.68
N LYS A 4 8.85 56.73 42.41
CA LYS A 4 9.93 56.33 41.46
C LYS A 4 10.22 54.86 41.69
N ASN A 5 9.51 53.97 40.99
CA ASN A 5 9.98 52.59 40.68
C ASN A 5 9.05 51.79 39.75
N LEU A 6 8.15 52.44 39.00
CA LEU A 6 7.28 51.75 38.03
C LEU A 6 7.53 52.14 36.56
N LEU A 7 8.68 52.75 36.26
CA LEU A 7 8.98 53.26 34.91
C LEU A 7 10.30 52.74 34.31
N CYS A 8 10.83 51.62 34.79
CA CYS A 8 12.07 51.03 34.26
C CYS A 8 11.90 49.64 33.61
N THR A 9 10.66 49.15 33.47
CA THR A 9 10.37 47.84 32.85
C THR A 9 9.54 47.92 31.57
N LEU A 10 9.16 49.13 31.12
CA LEU A 10 8.27 49.34 29.98
C LEU A 10 8.94 49.91 28.72
N LEU A 11 10.27 49.99 28.68
CA LEU A 11 11.05 50.46 27.52
C LEU A 11 11.95 49.38 26.87
N LEU A 12 11.64 48.10 27.12
CA LEU A 12 12.21 46.96 26.38
C LEU A 12 11.15 46.27 25.49
N LEU A 13 10.14 47.02 25.04
CA LEU A 13 9.47 46.78 23.78
C LEU A 13 10.32 47.44 22.69
N GLY A 14 11.04 46.66 21.88
CA GLY A 14 11.84 47.28 20.82
C GLY A 14 12.40 46.40 19.71
N THR A 15 12.86 45.17 19.96
CA THR A 15 13.62 44.43 18.92
C THR A 15 13.50 42.90 18.94
N ALA A 16 12.39 42.33 19.41
CA ALA A 16 12.16 40.87 19.35
C ALA A 16 10.92 40.47 18.53
N PHE A 17 10.48 41.34 17.62
CA PHE A 17 9.55 40.98 16.54
C PHE A 17 10.36 40.86 15.25
N MET A 18 10.16 39.76 14.51
CA MET A 18 10.78 39.39 13.23
C MET A 18 12.01 38.47 13.29
N ALA A 19 11.85 37.27 13.85
CA ALA A 19 12.50 36.07 13.29
C ALA A 19 11.79 34.82 13.81
N ALA A 20 11.66 33.81 12.93
CA ALA A 20 11.12 32.48 13.19
C ALA A 20 9.59 32.34 13.28
N VAL A 21 8.87 32.90 12.30
CA VAL A 21 7.72 32.18 11.71
C VAL A 21 8.23 31.54 10.42
N ALA A 22 8.93 30.42 10.56
CA ALA A 22 9.29 29.57 9.45
C ALA A 22 9.27 28.12 9.93
N SER A 23 8.48 27.31 9.21
CA SER A 23 8.59 25.85 9.15
C SER A 23 8.30 25.07 10.44
N ALA A 24 7.02 25.02 10.81
CA ALA A 24 6.43 23.84 11.44
C ALA A 24 5.39 23.22 10.48
N GLN A 25 5.85 22.84 9.29
CA GLN A 25 5.14 21.97 8.34
C GLN A 25 6.13 20.91 7.84
N THR A 26 6.66 20.09 8.75
CA THR A 26 7.37 18.87 8.36
C THR A 26 7.33 17.93 9.55
N LEU A 27 6.28 17.11 9.62
CA LEU A 27 6.21 15.85 10.39
C LEU A 27 4.88 15.17 10.09
N LEU A 28 4.72 14.79 8.82
CA LEU A 28 3.79 13.76 8.32
C LEU A 28 4.38 13.26 6.99
N GLN A 29 5.58 12.68 7.06
CA GLN A 29 6.18 11.90 5.97
C GLN A 29 6.86 10.70 6.59
N ASP A 30 6.06 9.70 6.93
CA ASP A 30 6.55 8.34 7.10
C ASP A 30 5.44 7.39 6.62
N GLY A 31 5.80 6.56 5.63
CA GLY A 31 5.01 5.38 5.26
C GLY A 31 4.23 5.45 3.95
N ASP A 32 4.93 5.50 2.81
CA ASP A 32 4.77 4.57 1.68
C ASP A 32 5.28 5.19 0.38
N GLY A 33 6.36 4.62 -0.18
CA GLY A 33 6.71 4.80 -1.59
C GLY A 33 7.92 5.70 -1.86
N HIS A 34 9.06 5.04 -2.00
CA HIS A 34 10.36 5.56 -2.40
C HIS A 34 10.36 6.08 -3.87
N HIS A 35 9.59 7.11 -4.22
CA HIS A 35 9.35 7.47 -5.65
C HIS A 35 9.67 8.91 -6.07
N ASP A 36 10.03 9.81 -5.14
CA ASP A 36 10.29 11.23 -5.47
C ASP A 36 11.54 11.51 -6.33
N ARG A 37 12.36 10.50 -6.65
CA ARG A 37 13.60 10.67 -7.43
C ARG A 37 13.61 10.02 -8.82
N GLU A 38 12.59 9.24 -9.19
CA GLU A 38 12.53 8.66 -10.54
C GLU A 38 11.85 9.62 -11.52
N ARG A 39 12.59 10.07 -12.54
CA ARG A 39 11.99 10.72 -13.71
C ARG A 39 11.00 9.75 -14.37
N CYS A 40 9.76 10.20 -14.55
CA CYS A 40 8.70 9.43 -15.19
C CYS A 40 8.59 9.75 -16.68
N ARG A 41 8.03 8.82 -17.47
CA ARG A 41 7.65 9.09 -18.87
C ARG A 41 6.27 9.73 -18.90
N GLU A 42 6.08 10.73 -19.75
CA GLU A 42 4.78 11.42 -19.87
C GLU A 42 3.64 10.41 -20.09
N ASN A 43 2.54 10.58 -19.35
CA ASN A 43 1.39 9.67 -19.30
C ASN A 43 1.63 8.26 -18.73
N GLU A 44 2.84 7.92 -18.28
CA GLU A 44 3.09 6.70 -17.51
C GLU A 44 2.19 6.68 -16.28
N ARG A 45 1.67 5.50 -15.92
CA ARG A 45 0.80 5.31 -14.76
C ARG A 45 1.40 4.29 -13.80
N ARG A 46 1.15 4.46 -12.50
CA ARG A 46 1.49 3.49 -11.44
C ARG A 46 0.41 3.48 -10.37
N CYS A 47 0.02 2.32 -9.87
CA CYS A 47 -0.88 2.27 -8.72
C CYS A 47 -0.15 2.75 -7.48
N VAL A 48 -0.86 3.46 -6.59
CA VAL A 48 -0.28 3.92 -5.31
C VAL A 48 0.06 2.73 -4.42
N GLY A 49 -0.71 1.65 -4.53
CA GLY A 49 -0.50 0.40 -3.80
C GLY A 49 -1.80 -0.18 -3.26
N PRO A 50 -1.73 -1.36 -2.61
CA PRO A 50 -2.91 -2.05 -2.09
C PRO A 50 -3.65 -1.25 -1.00
N SER A 51 -2.95 -0.37 -0.27
CA SER A 51 -3.54 0.49 0.76
C SER A 51 -4.49 1.56 0.18
N ASN A 52 -4.24 2.00 -1.06
CA ASN A 52 -5.00 3.05 -1.74
C ASN A 52 -5.36 2.63 -3.18
N PRO A 53 -6.17 1.57 -3.36
CA PRO A 53 -6.39 1.00 -4.68
C PRO A 53 -7.36 1.82 -5.52
N ALA A 54 -8.03 2.83 -4.97
CA ALA A 54 -8.77 3.81 -5.76
C ALA A 54 -7.84 4.87 -6.39
N LEU A 55 -6.56 4.90 -6.04
CA LEU A 55 -5.62 5.95 -6.44
C LEU A 55 -4.52 5.41 -7.36
N TYR A 56 -4.07 6.28 -8.26
CA TYR A 56 -2.94 6.03 -9.14
C TYR A 56 -2.15 7.31 -9.40
N TYR A 57 -0.86 7.18 -9.64
CA TYR A 57 -0.03 8.26 -10.15
C TYR A 57 -0.07 8.27 -11.68
N ARG A 58 -0.10 9.46 -12.27
CA ARG A 58 0.13 9.70 -13.69
C ARG A 58 1.22 10.75 -13.85
N CYS A 59 2.17 10.48 -14.73
CA CYS A 59 3.21 11.45 -15.06
C CYS A 59 2.63 12.60 -15.88
N THR A 60 2.83 13.84 -15.42
CA THR A 60 2.46 15.06 -16.13
C THR A 60 3.56 16.09 -15.98
N GLY A 61 4.15 16.51 -17.10
CA GLY A 61 5.28 17.45 -17.10
C GLY A 61 6.52 16.88 -16.39
N GLY A 62 6.75 15.56 -16.53
CA GLY A 62 7.87 14.87 -15.89
C GLY A 62 7.76 14.71 -14.36
N LYS A 63 6.59 14.97 -13.78
CA LYS A 63 6.29 14.77 -12.34
C LYS A 63 5.16 13.79 -12.15
N TRP A 64 5.23 12.98 -11.10
CA TRP A 64 4.12 12.14 -10.67
C TRP A 64 3.02 13.00 -10.04
N VAL A 65 1.82 12.94 -10.61
CA VAL A 65 0.63 13.61 -10.09
C VAL A 65 -0.39 12.53 -9.70
N LEU A 66 -1.01 12.70 -8.53
CA LEU A 66 -1.97 11.74 -7.97
C LEU A 66 -3.37 11.94 -8.58
N PHE A 67 -4.00 10.85 -8.99
CA PHE A 67 -5.35 10.80 -9.52
C PHE A 67 -6.18 9.71 -8.83
N SER A 68 -7.51 9.86 -8.90
CA SER A 68 -8.47 8.86 -8.44
C SER A 68 -9.13 8.17 -9.64
N CYS A 69 -9.41 6.88 -9.50
CA CYS A 69 -10.18 6.10 -10.46
C CYS A 69 -11.70 6.38 -10.41
N GLY A 70 -12.18 7.10 -9.39
CA GLY A 70 -13.60 7.31 -9.15
C GLY A 70 -14.26 6.15 -8.42
N SER A 71 -15.51 6.37 -7.98
CA SER A 71 -16.30 5.39 -7.23
C SER A 71 -16.54 4.11 -8.04
N GLY A 72 -16.31 2.94 -7.42
CA GLY A 72 -16.54 1.64 -8.06
C GLY A 72 -15.40 1.14 -8.96
N PHE A 73 -14.26 1.85 -9.00
CA PHE A 73 -13.09 1.45 -9.76
C PHE A 73 -11.85 1.35 -8.88
N ARG A 74 -10.97 0.39 -9.20
CA ARG A 74 -9.65 0.23 -8.58
C ARG A 74 -8.55 0.28 -9.62
N CYS A 75 -7.42 0.88 -9.30
CA CYS A 75 -6.18 0.75 -10.03
C CYS A 75 -5.73 -0.71 -10.00
N GLY A 76 -5.46 -1.29 -11.16
CA GLY A 76 -4.88 -2.62 -11.29
C GLY A 76 -4.14 -2.78 -12.61
N ASP A 77 -3.29 -3.80 -12.71
CA ASP A 77 -2.30 -3.95 -13.78
C ASP A 77 -2.87 -4.35 -15.15
N GLY A 78 -4.15 -4.06 -15.42
CA GLY A 78 -4.77 -4.29 -16.73
C GLY A 78 -4.88 -5.75 -17.17
N HIS A 79 -4.57 -6.70 -16.29
CA HIS A 79 -4.54 -8.13 -16.62
C HIS A 79 -5.89 -8.86 -16.46
N GLU A 80 -6.96 -8.15 -16.07
CA GLU A 80 -8.31 -8.71 -16.01
C GLU A 80 -9.03 -8.55 -17.34
N ILE A 81 -9.45 -9.70 -17.87
CA ILE A 81 -10.21 -10.00 -19.10
C ILE A 81 -11.25 -8.92 -19.44
N GLY A 82 -10.84 -7.87 -20.16
CA GLY A 82 -11.70 -6.97 -20.91
C GLY A 82 -11.80 -7.39 -22.38
N PRO A 83 -12.76 -6.86 -23.16
CA PRO A 83 -12.79 -7.07 -24.61
C PRO A 83 -11.44 -6.65 -25.22
N ARG A 84 -10.96 -7.43 -26.20
CA ARG A 84 -9.65 -7.23 -26.83
C ARG A 84 -9.48 -5.75 -27.23
N PRO A 85 -8.40 -5.07 -26.82
CA PRO A 85 -8.10 -3.74 -27.30
C PRO A 85 -7.99 -3.74 -28.83
N ASP A 86 -8.41 -2.64 -29.48
CA ASP A 86 -8.20 -2.42 -30.91
C ASP A 86 -6.70 -2.59 -31.23
N PRO A 87 -6.32 -3.44 -32.22
CA PRO A 87 -4.92 -3.61 -32.65
C PRO A 87 -4.22 -2.31 -33.07
N ARG A 88 -4.97 -1.23 -33.34
CA ARG A 88 -4.44 0.11 -33.67
C ARG A 88 -4.07 0.93 -32.43
N GLN A 89 -4.56 0.55 -31.25
CA GLN A 89 -4.13 1.12 -29.98
C GLN A 89 -2.99 0.25 -29.46
N GLY A 90 -1.77 0.80 -29.42
CA GLY A 90 -0.63 0.13 -28.79
C GLY A 90 -1.00 -0.35 -27.37
N PRO A 91 -0.32 -1.38 -26.84
CA PRO A 91 -0.65 -1.95 -25.54
C PRO A 91 -0.77 -0.82 -24.49
N PRO A 92 -1.82 -0.80 -23.65
CA PRO A 92 -1.91 0.19 -22.60
C PRO A 92 -0.69 0.02 -21.68
N GLN A 93 0.24 0.97 -21.77
CA GLN A 93 1.47 0.96 -20.98
C GLN A 93 1.16 1.52 -19.59
N GLY A 94 0.54 0.69 -18.75
CA GLY A 94 0.36 0.99 -17.34
C GLY A 94 -0.98 0.51 -16.76
N PRO A 95 -1.11 0.59 -15.43
CA PRO A 95 -2.30 0.19 -14.71
C PRO A 95 -3.53 1.00 -15.12
N GLN A 96 -4.68 0.33 -15.05
CA GLN A 96 -5.98 0.85 -15.44
C GLN A 96 -6.93 0.89 -14.25
N CYS A 97 -7.93 1.77 -14.35
CA CYS A 97 -9.06 1.78 -13.44
C CYS A 97 -10.04 0.67 -13.85
N LEU A 98 -9.94 -0.45 -13.16
CA LEU A 98 -10.77 -1.64 -13.36
C LEU A 98 -12.04 -1.53 -12.53
N ALA A 99 -13.19 -1.83 -13.14
CA ALA A 99 -14.46 -1.86 -12.43
C ALA A 99 -14.41 -2.95 -11.36
N VAL A 100 -14.81 -2.60 -10.14
CA VAL A 100 -14.94 -3.56 -9.05
C VAL A 100 -16.23 -4.36 -9.30
N LYS A 101 -16.08 -5.60 -9.77
CA LYS A 101 -17.12 -6.43 -10.42
C LYS A 101 -18.38 -6.75 -9.58
N THR A 102 -18.48 -6.29 -8.34
CA THR A 102 -19.59 -6.60 -7.44
C THR A 102 -19.97 -5.39 -6.59
N ILE A 103 -20.59 -4.38 -7.19
CA ILE A 103 -21.35 -3.38 -6.44
C ILE A 103 -22.72 -4.00 -6.15
N PRO A 104 -23.11 -4.24 -4.88
CA PRO A 104 -24.46 -4.69 -4.55
C PRO A 104 -25.50 -3.67 -5.03
N PRO A 105 -26.66 -4.08 -5.56
CA PRO A 105 -27.74 -3.13 -5.86
C PRO A 105 -28.20 -2.45 -4.57
N ALA A 106 -28.56 -1.16 -4.67
CA ALA A 106 -29.15 -0.26 -3.67
C ALA A 106 -28.74 -0.49 -2.20
N CYS A 107 -28.14 0.53 -1.59
CA CYS A 107 -27.67 0.42 -0.21
C CYS A 107 -28.48 1.27 0.76
N ILE A 108 -28.46 0.87 2.02
CA ILE A 108 -29.01 1.65 3.14
C ILE A 108 -27.86 2.39 3.81
N ASN A 109 -28.03 3.68 4.06
CA ASN A 109 -27.02 4.49 4.74
C ASN A 109 -26.46 3.80 6.00
N GLY A 110 -25.14 3.76 6.11
CA GLY A 110 -24.43 3.10 7.21
C GLY A 110 -24.11 1.62 6.98
N GLN A 111 -24.63 0.99 5.92
CA GLN A 111 -24.23 -0.37 5.55
C GLN A 111 -22.76 -0.42 5.13
N ARG A 112 -22.10 -1.54 5.47
CA ARG A 112 -20.73 -1.83 5.07
C ARG A 112 -20.60 -3.21 4.49
N ARG A 113 -19.81 -3.35 3.42
CA ARG A 113 -19.59 -4.64 2.77
C ARG A 113 -18.17 -4.78 2.26
N CYS A 114 -17.51 -5.89 2.54
CA CYS A 114 -16.19 -6.15 1.99
C CYS A 114 -16.23 -6.28 0.47
N VAL A 115 -15.15 -5.83 -0.17
CA VAL A 115 -14.93 -6.00 -1.59
C VAL A 115 -14.16 -7.28 -1.85
N GLY A 116 -14.69 -8.16 -2.71
CA GLY A 116 -14.02 -9.40 -3.09
C GLY A 116 -13.85 -10.38 -1.93
N SER A 117 -12.76 -11.15 -1.94
CA SER A 117 -12.36 -11.96 -0.78
C SER A 117 -11.86 -11.04 0.34
N SER A 118 -12.17 -11.40 1.58
CA SER A 118 -11.89 -10.66 2.84
C SER A 118 -10.43 -10.33 3.13
N GLU A 119 -9.52 -10.57 2.18
CA GLU A 119 -8.08 -10.34 2.30
C GLU A 119 -7.66 -8.97 1.80
N GLN A 120 -8.45 -8.34 0.92
CA GLN A 120 -8.00 -7.16 0.17
C GLN A 120 -8.10 -5.83 0.94
N GLY A 121 -8.41 -5.82 2.25
CA GLY A 121 -8.49 -4.58 3.03
C GLY A 121 -9.56 -3.58 2.54
N LEU A 122 -10.37 -3.92 1.54
CA LEU A 122 -11.31 -3.01 0.91
C LEU A 122 -12.75 -3.27 1.34
N TYR A 123 -13.51 -2.19 1.49
CA TYR A 123 -14.92 -2.24 1.81
C TYR A 123 -15.70 -1.10 1.16
N TYR A 124 -16.97 -1.36 0.85
CA TYR A 124 -17.95 -0.34 0.52
C TYR A 124 -18.58 0.20 1.80
N LEU A 125 -18.76 1.52 1.88
CA LEU A 125 -19.61 2.20 2.84
C LEU A 125 -20.76 2.86 2.08
N CYS A 126 -21.98 2.66 2.55
CA CYS A 126 -23.13 3.33 1.97
C CYS A 126 -23.33 4.71 2.60
N THR A 127 -23.27 5.74 1.76
CA THR A 127 -23.53 7.14 2.12
C THR A 127 -24.45 7.75 1.06
N ASN A 128 -25.51 8.42 1.50
CA ASN A 128 -26.57 8.97 0.63
C ASN A 128 -27.12 7.97 -0.41
N ASN A 129 -27.34 6.71 0.01
CA ASN A 129 -27.78 5.60 -0.84
C ASN A 129 -26.82 5.28 -2.01
N GLN A 130 -25.55 5.70 -1.91
CA GLN A 130 -24.49 5.39 -2.86
C GLN A 130 -23.36 4.62 -2.16
N TRP A 131 -22.79 3.66 -2.89
CA TRP A 131 -21.64 2.90 -2.41
C TRP A 131 -20.35 3.66 -2.72
N ASP A 132 -19.66 4.05 -1.67
CA ASP A 132 -18.32 4.61 -1.74
C ASP A 132 -17.29 3.55 -1.33
N LEU A 133 -16.16 3.51 -2.04
CA LEU A 133 -15.10 2.54 -1.80
C LEU A 133 -14.08 3.10 -0.81
N TYR A 134 -13.80 2.34 0.24
CA TYR A 134 -12.84 2.66 1.28
C TYR A 134 -11.86 1.51 1.50
N SER A 135 -10.72 1.85 2.13
CA SER A 135 -9.67 0.92 2.54
C SER A 135 -9.54 0.91 4.06
N CYS A 136 -9.25 -0.25 4.63
CA CYS A 136 -8.95 -0.44 6.03
C CYS A 136 -7.55 0.06 6.43
N GLY A 137 -6.70 0.37 5.45
CA GLY A 137 -5.30 0.74 5.67
C GLY A 137 -4.36 -0.47 5.78
N ALA A 138 -3.06 -0.19 5.78
CA ALA A 138 -2.02 -1.22 5.83
C ALA A 138 -2.10 -2.07 7.10
N GLY A 139 -1.96 -3.39 6.96
CA GLY A 139 -2.03 -4.34 8.08
C GLY A 139 -3.44 -4.69 8.56
N TYR A 140 -4.49 -4.14 7.92
CA TYR A 140 -5.89 -4.46 8.23
C TYR A 140 -6.58 -5.06 7.02
N ARG A 141 -7.48 -6.01 7.27
CA ARG A 141 -8.34 -6.64 6.27
C ARG A 141 -9.80 -6.34 6.56
N CYS A 142 -10.63 -6.38 5.53
CA CYS A 142 -12.07 -6.27 5.71
C CYS A 142 -12.66 -7.62 6.17
N LEU A 143 -13.32 -7.63 7.32
CA LEU A 143 -14.04 -8.77 7.86
C LEU A 143 -15.55 -8.54 7.72
N GLN A 144 -16.23 -9.41 6.96
CA GLN A 144 -17.69 -9.40 6.85
C GLN A 144 -18.28 -10.06 8.10
N THR A 145 -18.99 -9.30 8.94
CA THR A 145 -19.59 -9.79 10.20
C THR A 145 -21.09 -10.07 10.09
N GLY A 146 -21.72 -9.69 8.97
CA GLY A 146 -23.11 -9.99 8.64
C GLY A 146 -23.40 -9.65 7.19
N SER A 147 -24.66 -9.73 6.74
CA SER A 147 -25.02 -9.38 5.35
C SER A 147 -24.84 -7.89 5.03
N LEU A 148 -24.91 -7.03 6.05
CA LEU A 148 -24.94 -5.56 5.93
C LEU A 148 -23.85 -4.85 6.74
N GLN A 149 -23.00 -5.62 7.41
CA GLN A 149 -21.94 -5.10 8.27
C GLN A 149 -20.60 -5.73 7.92
N ALA A 150 -19.61 -4.86 7.81
CA ALA A 150 -18.23 -5.21 7.67
C ALA A 150 -17.38 -4.28 8.53
N THR A 151 -16.30 -4.80 9.06
CA THR A 151 -15.36 -4.06 9.91
C THR A 151 -13.92 -4.29 9.45
N CYS A 152 -13.05 -3.36 9.77
CA CYS A 152 -11.62 -3.53 9.59
C CYS A 152 -11.07 -4.27 10.80
N ALA A 153 -10.42 -5.41 10.56
CA ALA A 153 -9.75 -6.20 11.58
C ALA A 153 -8.28 -6.37 11.19
N PRO A 154 -7.36 -6.54 12.16
CA PRO A 154 -5.98 -6.87 11.85
C PRO A 154 -5.93 -8.04 10.87
N ALA A 155 -5.15 -7.89 9.80
CA ALA A 155 -4.87 -9.00 8.91
C ALA A 155 -4.16 -10.07 9.75
N ALA A 156 -4.66 -11.31 9.72
CA ALA A 156 -3.90 -12.41 10.28
C ALA A 156 -2.55 -12.48 9.55
N PRO A 157 -1.43 -12.64 10.26
CA PRO A 157 -0.13 -12.73 9.60
C PRO A 157 -0.16 -13.94 8.65
N GLU A 158 0.40 -13.78 7.46
CA GLU A 158 0.46 -14.85 6.44
C GLU A 158 1.29 -16.05 6.92
N CYS A 159 2.15 -15.80 7.89
CA CYS A 159 3.08 -16.75 8.45
C CYS A 159 3.45 -16.38 9.88
N ARG A 160 4.01 -17.34 10.62
CA ARG A 160 4.56 -17.10 11.96
C ARG A 160 6.01 -16.67 11.81
N ASP A 161 6.39 -15.56 12.43
CA ASP A 161 7.76 -15.05 12.39
C ASP A 161 8.80 -16.13 12.72
N GLY A 162 9.87 -16.13 11.92
CA GLY A 162 10.93 -17.14 11.99
C GLY A 162 10.60 -18.46 11.27
N SER A 163 9.36 -18.67 10.79
CA SER A 163 9.05 -19.83 9.94
C SER A 163 9.71 -19.68 8.58
N GLN A 164 10.12 -20.78 7.99
CA GLN A 164 10.76 -20.86 6.69
C GLN A 164 10.17 -22.00 5.85
N ARG A 165 10.21 -21.85 4.53
CA ARG A 165 9.84 -22.93 3.59
C ARG A 165 10.53 -22.78 2.23
N CYS A 166 10.85 -23.88 1.59
CA CYS A 166 11.39 -23.86 0.22
C CYS A 166 10.32 -23.46 -0.81
N LEU A 167 10.73 -22.77 -1.88
CA LEU A 167 9.86 -22.36 -3.00
C LEU A 167 9.50 -23.53 -3.95
N GLY A 168 10.09 -24.72 -3.72
CA GLY A 168 9.81 -25.92 -4.47
C GLY A 168 10.66 -26.09 -5.73
N PRO A 169 10.35 -27.07 -6.60
CA PRO A 169 11.25 -27.53 -7.65
C PRO A 169 11.50 -26.51 -8.77
N ARG A 170 10.63 -25.50 -8.93
CA ARG A 170 10.81 -24.41 -9.91
C ARG A 170 11.89 -23.41 -9.49
N ASN A 171 12.18 -23.32 -8.19
CA ASN A 171 13.26 -22.51 -7.65
C ASN A 171 13.95 -23.30 -6.52
N PRO A 172 14.79 -24.30 -6.87
CA PRO A 172 15.34 -25.24 -5.91
C PRO A 172 16.32 -24.60 -4.91
N ALA A 173 16.91 -23.47 -5.25
CA ALA A 173 17.77 -22.69 -4.36
C ALA A 173 17.00 -21.66 -3.54
N GLY A 174 15.73 -21.39 -3.85
CA GLY A 174 14.93 -20.34 -3.25
C GLY A 174 14.11 -20.81 -2.05
N PHE A 175 14.01 -19.96 -1.04
CA PHE A 175 13.19 -20.18 0.14
C PHE A 175 12.52 -18.88 0.60
N LEU A 176 11.51 -19.02 1.45
CA LEU A 176 10.81 -17.91 2.09
C LEU A 176 11.13 -17.93 3.58
N THR A 177 11.38 -16.77 4.16
CA THR A 177 11.45 -16.56 5.61
C THR A 177 10.35 -15.60 6.02
N CYS A 178 9.64 -15.94 7.09
CA CYS A 178 8.62 -15.07 7.65
C CYS A 178 9.25 -13.99 8.53
N VAL A 179 8.99 -12.73 8.17
CA VAL A 179 9.46 -11.56 8.91
C VAL A 179 8.30 -10.58 9.04
N ASN A 180 7.96 -10.20 10.27
CA ASN A 180 6.83 -9.35 10.62
C ASN A 180 5.50 -9.83 10.00
N GLY A 181 5.27 -11.15 9.99
CA GLY A 181 4.04 -11.76 9.49
C GLY A 181 3.95 -11.88 7.97
N HIS A 182 5.00 -11.53 7.23
CA HIS A 182 5.04 -11.61 5.76
C HIS A 182 6.17 -12.50 5.25
N TRP A 183 5.91 -13.19 4.13
CA TRP A 183 6.93 -14.00 3.47
C TRP A 183 7.92 -13.13 2.70
N GLN A 184 9.19 -13.23 3.07
CA GLN A 184 10.30 -12.61 2.33
C GLN A 184 11.07 -13.68 1.57
N SER A 185 11.32 -13.42 0.28
CA SER A 185 12.10 -14.32 -0.57
C SER A 185 13.58 -14.20 -0.29
N GLN A 186 14.23 -15.34 -0.13
CA GLN A 186 15.66 -15.51 0.09
C GLN A 186 16.18 -16.67 -0.76
N ALA A 187 17.48 -16.80 -0.87
CA ALA A 187 18.12 -17.86 -1.64
C ALA A 187 19.29 -18.46 -0.86
N CYS A 188 19.49 -19.76 -1.05
CA CYS A 188 20.70 -20.45 -0.63
C CYS A 188 21.91 -19.97 -1.45
N SER A 189 23.11 -20.29 -0.97
CA SER A 189 24.35 -20.02 -1.70
C SER A 189 24.34 -20.67 -3.09
N PHE A 190 25.12 -20.12 -4.01
CA PHE A 190 25.16 -20.60 -5.39
C PHE A 190 25.52 -22.10 -5.46
N GLY A 191 24.65 -22.90 -6.07
CA GLY A 191 24.80 -24.35 -6.19
C GLY A 191 24.18 -25.17 -5.05
N ASP A 192 23.65 -24.53 -4.02
CA ASP A 192 22.95 -25.21 -2.92
C ASP A 192 21.46 -25.34 -3.20
N THR A 193 20.86 -26.40 -2.66
CA THR A 193 19.43 -26.70 -2.77
C THR A 193 18.76 -26.56 -1.41
N CYS A 194 17.63 -25.86 -1.38
CA CYS A 194 16.79 -25.77 -0.20
C CYS A 194 16.11 -27.11 0.09
N VAL A 195 16.15 -27.54 1.35
CA VAL A 195 15.38 -28.66 1.87
C VAL A 195 14.56 -28.22 3.10
N ASN A 196 13.28 -28.59 3.14
CA ASN A 196 12.45 -28.34 4.32
C ASN A 196 12.86 -29.31 5.43
N ILE A 197 12.98 -28.80 6.67
CA ILE A 197 13.22 -29.59 7.87
C ILE A 197 12.05 -29.42 8.86
N PRO A 198 11.87 -30.35 9.81
CA PRO A 198 10.81 -30.25 10.81
C PRO A 198 10.87 -28.93 11.60
N GLY A 199 9.71 -28.48 12.08
CA GLY A 199 9.60 -27.20 12.81
C GLY A 199 9.40 -25.97 11.93
N GLY A 200 9.12 -26.17 10.63
CA GLY A 200 8.91 -25.05 9.70
C GLY A 200 10.19 -24.28 9.48
N GLN A 201 11.32 -24.98 9.33
CA GLN A 201 12.61 -24.40 9.00
C GLN A 201 13.13 -25.00 7.70
N ILE A 202 14.20 -24.41 7.16
CA ILE A 202 14.89 -24.93 5.99
C ILE A 202 16.35 -25.19 6.30
N ASN A 203 16.99 -26.00 5.45
CA ASN A 203 18.42 -26.12 5.39
C ASN A 203 18.88 -25.95 3.93
N CYS A 204 20.02 -25.30 3.72
CA CYS A 204 20.66 -25.21 2.42
C CYS A 204 21.66 -26.37 2.30
N LYS A 205 21.30 -27.38 1.52
CA LYS A 205 22.16 -28.54 1.30
C LYS A 205 23.07 -28.26 0.11
N VAL A 206 24.37 -28.45 0.30
CA VAL A 206 25.35 -28.34 -0.78
C VAL A 206 24.95 -29.26 -1.93
N GLY A 207 24.66 -28.66 -3.09
CA GLY A 207 24.42 -29.43 -4.30
C GLY A 207 25.71 -30.15 -4.65
N ARG A 208 25.64 -31.47 -4.83
CA ARG A 208 26.78 -32.22 -5.35
C ARG A 208 27.07 -31.64 -6.72
N ARG A 209 28.19 -30.91 -6.84
CA ARG A 209 28.78 -30.60 -8.14
C ARG A 209 28.92 -31.94 -8.84
N HIS A 210 28.21 -32.14 -9.95
CA HIS A 210 28.69 -33.10 -10.92
C HIS A 210 30.06 -32.59 -11.32
N ALA A 211 31.11 -33.23 -10.79
CA ALA A 211 32.45 -33.08 -11.31
C ALA A 211 32.36 -33.42 -12.80
N ILE A 212 32.63 -32.43 -13.64
CA ILE A 212 32.76 -32.59 -15.09
C ILE A 212 34.10 -33.25 -15.35
#